data_AF-A0A2U2SLU8-F1
#
_entry.id   AF-A0A2U2SLU8-F1
#
_cell.length_a   1.000
_cell.length_b   1.000
_cell.length_c   1.000
_cell.angle_alpha   90.00
_cell.angle_beta   90.00
_cell.angle_gamma   90.00
#
_symmetry.space_group_name_H-M   'P 1'
#
loop_
_entity.id
_entity.type
_entity.pdbx_description
1 polymer ?
#
loop_
_entity_poly.entity_id
_entity_poly.type
_entity_poly.pdbx_seq_one_letter_code
_entity_poly.pdbx_strand_id
1 'polypeptide(L)'
;MTLSEFIEAFNKLRAKGWVKSERRGPTGIGHTLEKLIGLPENNIVSPDLGTIELKAHRINSNSMITLFTFNRKVWKMNPLEAIKKYGTPDENGRLGLYFTMSRTPNNAGLFLHVESKAISVRHVSGEIVAEWQLQELAERFARKIPALILVSAFSEMRGDDEWFKFDRAQLLTGTSADIIRNQILAGNILVDLRLHDKITSARNHGTGFRA
;
A
#
# COMPACT_ATOMS: atom_id res chain seq x y z
N MET A 1 9.96 14.92 -13.08
CA MET A 1 10.80 14.00 -13.87
C MET A 1 9.96 13.40 -14.98
N THR A 2 10.47 13.37 -16.21
CA THR A 2 9.87 12.72 -17.39
C THR A 2 10.27 11.23 -17.47
N LEU A 3 9.62 10.46 -18.34
CA LEU A 3 9.99 9.06 -18.56
C LEU A 3 11.44 8.90 -19.07
N SER A 4 11.88 9.78 -19.98
CA SER A 4 13.25 9.74 -20.51
C SER A 4 14.29 10.03 -19.43
N GLU A 5 14.04 11.05 -18.60
CA GLU A 5 14.89 11.37 -17.44
C GLU A 5 14.96 10.20 -16.45
N PHE A 6 13.83 9.53 -16.21
CA PHE A 6 13.79 8.33 -15.37
C PHE A 6 14.64 7.20 -15.95
N ILE A 7 14.51 6.90 -17.25
CA ILE A 7 15.29 5.83 -17.90
C ILE A 7 16.79 6.11 -17.76
N GLU A 8 17.23 7.35 -17.99
CA GLU A 8 18.62 7.74 -17.85
C GLU A 8 19.11 7.60 -16.39
N ALA A 9 18.34 8.13 -15.43
CA ALA A 9 18.67 8.07 -14.01
C ALA A 9 18.68 6.63 -13.49
N PHE A 10 17.72 5.80 -13.90
CA PHE A 10 17.62 4.41 -13.51
C PHE A 10 18.77 3.58 -14.10
N ASN A 11 19.16 3.81 -15.36
CA ASN A 11 20.33 3.13 -15.95
C ASN A 11 21.62 3.49 -15.20
N LYS A 12 21.80 4.76 -14.83
CA LYS A 12 22.93 5.19 -13.98
C LYS A 12 22.91 4.51 -12.62
N LEU A 13 21.74 4.42 -11.97
CA LEU A 13 21.58 3.74 -10.68
C LEU A 13 21.89 2.24 -10.79
N ARG A 14 21.33 1.56 -11.79
CA ARG A 14 21.56 0.14 -12.06
C ARG A 14 23.05 -0.17 -12.27
N ALA A 15 23.77 0.71 -12.96
CA ALA A 15 25.20 0.57 -13.19
C ALA A 15 26.05 0.69 -11.91
N LYS A 16 25.56 1.34 -10.84
CA LYS A 16 26.24 1.41 -9.54
C LYS A 16 26.25 0.08 -8.79
N GLY A 17 25.39 -0.87 -9.16
CA GLY A 17 25.27 -2.15 -8.46
C GLY A 17 24.61 -1.99 -7.09
N TRP A 18 25.29 -2.44 -6.04
CA TRP A 18 24.77 -2.40 -4.67
C TRP A 18 24.91 -1.01 -4.04
N VAL A 19 23.80 -0.47 -3.55
CA VAL A 19 23.73 0.81 -2.84
C VAL A 19 23.17 0.61 -1.45
N LYS A 20 23.68 1.36 -0.48
CA LYS A 20 23.19 1.32 0.90
C LYS A 20 21.79 1.91 0.98
N SER A 21 20.91 1.33 1.79
CA SER A 21 19.60 1.92 2.08
C SER A 21 19.74 3.27 2.78
N GLU A 22 18.94 4.23 2.35
CA GLU A 22 18.89 5.59 2.90
C GLU A 22 18.00 5.68 4.15
N ARG A 23 17.19 4.65 4.41
CA ARG A 23 16.27 4.60 5.56
C ARG A 23 16.06 3.17 6.03
N ARG A 24 16.05 2.95 7.34
CA ARG A 24 15.72 1.65 7.93
C ARG A 24 14.24 1.30 7.72
N GLY A 25 13.98 0.01 7.52
CA GLY A 25 12.63 -0.55 7.50
C GLY A 25 11.99 -0.64 6.12
N PRO A 26 10.69 -1.00 6.05
CA PRO A 26 10.04 -1.40 4.81
C PRO A 26 10.06 -0.33 3.71
N THR A 27 9.99 0.95 4.09
CA THR A 27 9.98 2.10 3.18
C THR A 27 11.36 2.44 2.62
N GLY A 28 12.42 1.80 3.12
CA GLY A 28 13.80 2.05 2.71
C GLY A 28 14.03 1.91 1.20
N ILE A 29 13.48 0.89 0.58
CA ILE A 29 13.66 0.65 -0.86
C ILE A 29 13.09 1.78 -1.74
N GLY A 30 11.88 2.25 -1.44
CA GLY A 30 11.23 3.32 -2.18
C GLY A 30 11.95 4.65 -1.98
N HIS A 31 12.23 4.99 -0.72
CA HIS A 31 12.95 6.21 -0.38
C HIS A 31 14.36 6.26 -0.99
N THR A 32 15.07 5.13 -0.98
CA THR A 32 16.41 5.02 -1.58
C THR A 32 16.34 5.18 -3.10
N LEU A 33 15.37 4.55 -3.76
CA LEU A 33 15.16 4.71 -5.20
C LEU A 33 14.93 6.18 -5.55
N GLU A 34 13.91 6.81 -4.95
CA GLU A 34 13.51 8.19 -5.20
C GLU A 34 14.68 9.15 -5.03
N LYS A 35 15.42 9.04 -3.91
CA LYS A 35 16.58 9.88 -3.63
C LYS A 35 17.69 9.70 -4.68
N LEU A 36 18.01 8.46 -5.06
CA LEU A 36 19.13 8.18 -5.96
C LEU A 36 18.85 8.51 -7.43
N ILE A 37 17.59 8.49 -7.87
CA ILE A 37 17.22 8.98 -9.19
C ILE A 37 16.97 10.50 -9.23
N GLY A 38 16.98 11.17 -8.06
CA GLY A 38 16.80 12.62 -7.96
C GLY A 38 15.34 13.06 -8.01
N LEU A 39 14.40 12.21 -7.59
CA LEU A 39 13.02 12.62 -7.37
C LEU A 39 12.93 13.37 -6.03
N PRO A 40 12.49 14.64 -6.02
CA PRO A 40 12.24 15.35 -4.76
C PRO A 40 11.02 14.74 -4.04
N GLU A 41 11.10 14.64 -2.72
CA GLU A 41 9.95 14.21 -1.91
C GLU A 41 8.79 15.20 -2.10
N ASN A 42 7.62 14.68 -2.46
CA ASN A 42 6.40 15.44 -2.68
C ASN A 42 5.26 14.78 -1.90
N ASN A 43 4.52 15.56 -1.09
CA ASN A 43 3.39 15.07 -0.29
C ASN A 43 2.01 15.18 -1.00
N ILE A 44 1.99 15.48 -2.30
CA ILE A 44 0.78 15.61 -3.11
C ILE A 44 0.31 14.23 -3.57
N VAL A 45 -1.00 14.02 -3.54
CA VAL A 45 -1.66 12.79 -4.04
C VAL A 45 -1.73 12.83 -5.57
N SER A 46 -0.58 12.83 -6.23
CA SER A 46 -0.40 12.74 -7.68
C SER A 46 0.60 11.64 -8.03
N PRO A 47 0.65 11.18 -9.29
CA PRO A 47 1.72 10.30 -9.75
C PRO A 47 3.09 10.99 -9.66
N ASP A 48 4.14 10.19 -9.50
CA ASP A 48 5.50 10.68 -9.24
C ASP A 48 6.17 11.29 -10.49
N LEU A 49 5.88 10.72 -11.66
CA LEU A 49 6.43 11.13 -12.96
C LEU A 49 5.30 11.64 -13.86
N GLY A 50 4.64 12.72 -13.45
CA GLY A 50 3.50 13.31 -14.17
C GLY A 50 2.26 12.44 -14.10
N THR A 51 2.10 11.51 -15.05
CA THR A 51 0.97 10.56 -15.10
C THR A 51 1.37 9.13 -14.74
N ILE A 52 2.63 8.90 -14.40
CA ILE A 52 3.17 7.57 -14.08
C ILE A 52 3.54 7.52 -12.59
N GLU A 53 2.94 6.59 -11.86
CA GLU A 53 3.31 6.28 -10.47
C GLU A 53 4.62 5.46 -10.45
N LEU A 54 5.45 5.65 -9.43
CA LEU A 54 6.62 4.85 -9.17
C LEU A 54 6.41 3.96 -7.93
N LYS A 55 6.71 2.67 -8.05
CA LYS A 55 6.79 1.75 -6.90
C LYS A 55 8.08 0.96 -6.97
N ALA A 56 8.65 0.67 -5.80
CA ALA A 56 9.80 -0.21 -5.66
C ALA A 56 9.43 -1.43 -4.82
N HIS A 57 9.91 -2.61 -5.22
CA HIS A 57 9.65 -3.87 -4.54
C HIS A 57 10.91 -4.75 -4.47
N ARG A 58 11.04 -5.48 -3.37
CA ARG A 58 12.17 -6.37 -3.12
C ARG A 58 11.93 -7.71 -3.81
N ILE A 59 12.86 -8.13 -4.66
CA ILE A 59 12.80 -9.45 -5.32
C ILE A 59 12.75 -10.54 -4.24
N ASN A 60 11.90 -11.56 -4.46
CA ASN A 60 11.64 -12.67 -3.53
C ASN A 60 11.02 -12.27 -2.18
N SER A 61 10.51 -11.04 -2.05
CA SER A 61 9.74 -10.65 -0.87
C SER A 61 8.27 -11.05 -1.03
N ASN A 62 7.71 -11.65 0.02
CA ASN A 62 6.26 -11.91 0.13
C ASN A 62 5.46 -10.66 0.54
N SER A 63 6.10 -9.49 0.63
CA SER A 63 5.41 -8.25 0.98
C SER A 63 4.56 -7.73 -0.18
N MET A 64 3.34 -7.32 0.12
CA MET A 64 2.45 -6.72 -0.88
C MET A 64 2.85 -5.29 -1.23
N ILE A 65 2.60 -4.88 -2.47
CA ILE A 65 2.74 -3.51 -2.95
C ILE A 65 1.47 -2.74 -2.58
N THR A 66 1.61 -1.63 -1.85
CA THR A 66 0.47 -0.73 -1.64
C THR A 66 0.22 0.06 -2.92
N LEU A 67 -0.93 -0.17 -3.56
CA LEU A 67 -1.36 0.55 -4.75
C LEU A 67 -1.83 1.96 -4.36
N PHE A 68 -2.78 2.04 -3.42
CA PHE A 68 -3.26 3.31 -2.90
C PHE A 68 -3.85 3.13 -1.49
N THR A 69 -4.17 4.25 -0.85
CA THR A 69 -4.83 4.29 0.45
C THR A 69 -6.12 5.08 0.38
N PHE A 70 -7.16 4.64 1.11
CA PHE A 70 -8.44 5.37 1.12
C PHE A 70 -9.28 5.16 2.38
N ASN A 71 -9.62 6.27 3.05
CA ASN A 71 -10.32 6.28 4.34
C ASN A 71 -11.45 7.31 4.45
N ARG A 72 -11.63 8.18 3.46
CA ARG A 72 -12.51 9.36 3.63
C ARG A 72 -13.97 8.91 3.67
N LYS A 73 -14.65 9.14 4.80
CA LYS A 73 -16.08 8.82 5.03
C LYS A 73 -16.45 7.32 4.91
N VAL A 74 -15.49 6.42 5.16
CA VAL A 74 -15.69 4.97 4.99
C VAL A 74 -16.13 4.28 6.29
N TRP A 75 -15.76 4.84 7.43
CA TRP A 75 -16.04 4.25 8.76
C TRP A 75 -17.50 4.43 9.12
N LYS A 76 -18.14 3.35 9.56
CA LYS A 76 -19.54 3.33 10.02
C LYS A 76 -19.68 3.34 11.54
N MET A 77 -18.55 3.23 12.25
CA MET A 77 -18.42 3.44 13.69
C MET A 77 -17.17 4.29 13.98
N ASN A 78 -17.02 4.78 15.20
CA ASN A 78 -15.81 5.50 15.58
C ASN A 78 -14.57 4.58 15.44
N PRO A 79 -13.51 4.98 14.72
CA PRO A 79 -12.34 4.12 14.54
C PRO A 79 -11.65 3.71 15.85
N LEU A 80 -11.68 4.56 16.89
CA LEU A 80 -11.11 4.22 18.20
C LEU A 80 -11.98 3.17 18.91
N GLU A 81 -13.30 3.25 18.79
CA GLU A 81 -14.20 2.21 19.31
C GLU A 81 -14.00 0.88 18.56
N ALA A 82 -13.80 0.93 17.25
CA ALA A 82 -13.49 -0.26 16.45
C ALA A 82 -12.19 -0.94 16.93
N ILE A 83 -11.15 -0.15 17.23
CA ILE A 83 -9.89 -0.66 17.80
C ILE A 83 -10.13 -1.26 19.20
N LYS A 84 -10.88 -0.60 20.06
CA LYS A 84 -11.17 -1.13 21.41
C LYS A 84 -11.98 -2.42 21.37
N LYS A 85 -12.89 -2.55 20.39
CA LYS A 85 -13.80 -3.70 20.27
C LYS A 85 -13.15 -4.90 19.57
N TYR A 86 -12.34 -4.68 18.54
CA TYR A 86 -11.84 -5.74 17.67
C TYR A 86 -10.32 -5.77 17.51
N GLY A 87 -9.61 -4.82 18.11
CA GLY A 87 -8.16 -4.68 17.98
C GLY A 87 -7.40 -5.76 18.74
N THR A 88 -6.20 -6.05 18.25
CA THR A 88 -5.23 -6.93 18.91
C THR A 88 -4.02 -6.12 19.35
N PRO A 89 -3.38 -6.47 20.48
CA PRO A 89 -2.16 -5.80 20.92
C PRO A 89 -0.99 -6.12 19.97
N ASP A 90 -0.15 -5.12 19.70
CA ASP A 90 1.19 -5.34 19.16
C ASP A 90 2.16 -5.82 20.26
N GLU A 91 3.42 -6.03 19.89
CA GLU A 91 4.49 -6.48 20.80
C GLU A 91 4.69 -5.59 22.03
N ASN A 92 4.30 -4.31 21.95
CA ASN A 92 4.40 -3.34 23.04
C ASN A 92 3.05 -3.17 23.78
N GLY A 93 2.07 -4.05 23.51
CA GLY A 93 0.74 -4.00 24.12
C GLY A 93 -0.19 -2.95 23.53
N ARG A 94 0.21 -2.23 22.47
CA ARG A 94 -0.64 -1.19 21.86
C ARG A 94 -1.69 -1.85 20.97
N LEU A 95 -2.97 -1.56 21.24
CA LEU A 95 -4.08 -2.09 20.46
C LEU A 95 -4.14 -1.46 19.05
N GLY A 96 -4.46 -2.28 18.06
CA GLY A 96 -4.72 -1.82 16.70
C GLY A 96 -5.50 -2.81 15.84
N LEU A 97 -6.01 -2.32 14.72
CA LEU A 97 -6.54 -3.14 13.63
C LEU A 97 -5.49 -3.17 12.53
N TYR A 98 -4.55 -4.11 12.64
CA TYR A 98 -3.56 -4.44 11.61
C TYR A 98 -3.94 -5.77 10.97
N PHE A 99 -4.97 -5.73 10.12
CA PHE A 99 -5.54 -6.92 9.51
C PHE A 99 -5.54 -6.80 7.99
N THR A 100 -4.98 -7.82 7.33
CA THR A 100 -5.25 -8.09 5.92
C THR A 100 -6.56 -8.85 5.83
N MET A 101 -7.59 -8.18 5.31
CA MET A 101 -8.95 -8.69 5.33
C MET A 101 -9.14 -9.78 4.27
N SER A 102 -9.78 -10.87 4.68
CA SER A 102 -10.17 -11.97 3.79
C SER A 102 -11.69 -12.17 3.83
N ARG A 103 -12.23 -13.00 2.92
CA ARG A 103 -13.65 -13.39 2.96
C ARG A 103 -14.01 -14.24 4.18
N THR A 104 -13.01 -14.87 4.79
CA THR A 104 -13.16 -15.67 6.01
C THR A 104 -12.94 -14.78 7.23
N PRO A 105 -13.78 -14.90 8.27
CA PRO A 105 -13.57 -14.22 9.54
C PRO A 105 -12.19 -14.52 10.14
N ASN A 106 -11.51 -13.48 10.60
CA ASN A 106 -10.32 -13.61 11.43
C ASN A 106 -10.70 -13.95 12.89
N ASN A 107 -9.70 -14.09 13.77
CA ASN A 107 -9.93 -14.41 15.18
C ASN A 107 -10.73 -13.35 15.96
N ALA A 108 -10.78 -12.10 15.46
CA ALA A 108 -11.61 -11.04 16.00
C ALA A 108 -13.03 -11.02 15.39
N GLY A 109 -13.39 -12.05 14.59
CA GLY A 109 -14.67 -12.17 13.93
C GLY A 109 -14.87 -11.21 12.75
N LEU A 110 -13.82 -10.50 12.30
CA LEU A 110 -13.90 -9.55 11.19
C LEU A 110 -13.60 -10.22 9.85
N PHE A 111 -14.38 -9.88 8.82
CA PHE A 111 -14.21 -10.37 7.45
C PHE A 111 -14.53 -9.28 6.41
N LEU A 112 -14.04 -9.47 5.19
CA LEU A 112 -14.39 -8.67 4.02
C LEU A 112 -15.65 -9.24 3.37
N HIS A 113 -16.71 -8.45 3.41
CA HIS A 113 -17.91 -8.69 2.63
C HIS A 113 -17.83 -7.91 1.31
N VAL A 114 -18.19 -8.54 0.20
CA VAL A 114 -18.16 -7.91 -1.12
C VAL A 114 -19.50 -8.11 -1.79
N GLU A 115 -20.06 -7.00 -2.25
CA GLU A 115 -21.33 -6.88 -2.93
C GLU A 115 -21.10 -6.34 -4.35
N SER A 116 -22.18 -6.17 -5.11
CA SER A 116 -22.09 -5.73 -6.50
C SER A 116 -21.52 -4.31 -6.66
N LYS A 117 -21.80 -3.42 -5.70
CA LYS A 117 -21.44 -1.98 -5.74
C LYS A 117 -20.47 -1.54 -4.65
N ALA A 118 -20.29 -2.33 -3.60
CA ALA A 118 -19.49 -1.96 -2.44
C ALA A 118 -18.73 -3.15 -1.86
N ILE A 119 -17.71 -2.83 -1.07
CA ILE A 119 -17.05 -3.76 -0.16
C ILE A 119 -17.14 -3.21 1.25
N SER A 120 -17.22 -4.09 2.24
CA SER A 120 -17.29 -3.69 3.65
C SER A 120 -16.50 -4.64 4.53
N VAL A 121 -15.91 -4.09 5.59
CA VAL A 121 -15.43 -4.90 6.72
C VAL A 121 -16.61 -5.07 7.67
N ARG A 122 -16.96 -6.33 7.93
CA ARG A 122 -18.09 -6.71 8.80
C ARG A 122 -17.61 -7.63 9.91
N HIS A 123 -18.34 -7.63 11.02
CA HIS A 123 -18.18 -8.61 12.09
C HIS A 123 -19.24 -9.71 11.96
N VAL A 124 -18.95 -10.92 12.47
CA VAL A 124 -19.89 -12.06 12.47
C VAL A 124 -21.22 -11.77 13.19
N SER A 125 -21.28 -10.76 14.04
CA SER A 125 -22.52 -10.29 14.69
C SER A 125 -23.43 -9.47 13.76
N GLY A 126 -23.00 -9.16 12.53
CA GLY A 126 -23.72 -8.30 11.58
C GLY A 126 -23.31 -6.82 11.61
N GLU A 127 -22.43 -6.41 12.52
CA GLU A 127 -21.92 -5.03 12.58
C GLU A 127 -21.11 -4.68 11.33
N ILE A 128 -21.36 -3.52 10.73
CA ILE A 128 -20.56 -2.99 9.64
C ILE A 128 -19.54 -2.00 10.22
N VAL A 129 -18.25 -2.29 10.08
CA VAL A 129 -17.17 -1.46 10.63
C VAL A 129 -16.78 -0.34 9.67
N ALA A 130 -16.61 -0.69 8.40
CA ALA A 130 -16.25 0.24 7.34
C ALA A 130 -16.78 -0.25 5.99
N GLU A 131 -17.05 0.67 5.08
CA GLU A 131 -17.61 0.38 3.76
C GLU A 131 -17.01 1.34 2.72
N TRP A 132 -16.70 0.79 1.55
CA TRP A 132 -16.19 1.51 0.40
C TRP A 132 -17.05 1.22 -0.83
N GLN A 133 -17.46 2.27 -1.52
CA GLN A 133 -18.08 2.13 -2.83
C GLN A 133 -17.02 1.73 -3.86
N LEU A 134 -17.28 0.67 -4.63
CA LEU A 134 -16.35 0.16 -5.63
C LEU A 134 -16.01 1.22 -6.70
N GLN A 135 -16.99 2.05 -7.06
CA GLN A 135 -16.80 3.15 -8.00
C GLN A 135 -15.79 4.18 -7.48
N GLU A 136 -15.89 4.58 -6.21
CA GLU A 136 -14.94 5.53 -5.61
C GLU A 136 -13.53 4.94 -5.52
N LEU A 137 -13.40 3.64 -5.22
CA LEU A 137 -12.12 2.94 -5.22
C LEU A 137 -11.50 2.91 -6.61
N ALA A 138 -12.30 2.64 -7.63
CA ALA A 138 -11.88 2.61 -9.01
C ALA A 138 -11.37 3.98 -9.49
N GLU A 139 -12.10 5.06 -9.19
CA GLU A 139 -11.70 6.44 -9.51
C GLU A 139 -10.41 6.85 -8.77
N ARG A 140 -10.29 6.48 -7.49
CA ARG A 140 -9.08 6.72 -6.69
C ARG A 140 -7.88 6.05 -7.31
N PHE A 141 -8.01 4.78 -7.70
CA PHE A 141 -6.96 4.03 -8.34
C PHE A 141 -6.57 4.62 -9.70
N ALA A 142 -7.53 4.86 -10.58
CA ALA A 142 -7.25 5.41 -11.91
C ALA A 142 -6.55 6.78 -11.84
N ARG A 143 -6.89 7.61 -10.85
CA ARG A 143 -6.20 8.90 -10.63
C ARG A 143 -4.79 8.73 -10.07
N LYS A 144 -4.58 7.80 -9.12
CA LYS A 144 -3.27 7.62 -8.47
C LYS A 144 -2.31 6.82 -9.34
N ILE A 145 -2.80 5.83 -10.08
CA ILE A 145 -1.99 4.93 -10.92
C ILE A 145 -2.57 4.89 -12.35
N PRO A 146 -2.56 6.00 -13.12
CA PRO A 146 -2.91 5.94 -14.54
C PRO A 146 -1.96 5.02 -15.33
N ALA A 147 -0.69 5.02 -14.93
CA ALA A 147 0.35 4.06 -15.33
C ALA A 147 1.29 3.84 -14.13
N LEU A 148 2.05 2.75 -14.15
CA LEU A 148 2.94 2.36 -13.06
C LEU A 148 4.31 1.95 -13.61
N ILE A 149 5.38 2.52 -13.08
CA ILE A 149 6.70 1.91 -13.15
C ILE A 149 6.91 1.09 -11.88
N LEU A 150 7.05 -0.22 -12.05
CA LEU A 150 7.44 -1.12 -10.98
C LEU A 150 8.95 -1.41 -11.09
N VAL A 151 9.70 -0.95 -10.10
CA VAL A 151 11.12 -1.23 -9.95
C VAL A 151 11.33 -2.40 -9.01
N SER A 152 12.09 -3.40 -9.46
CA SER A 152 12.48 -4.57 -8.68
C SER A 152 13.96 -4.46 -8.29
N ALA A 153 14.26 -4.71 -7.01
CA ALA A 153 15.63 -4.71 -6.50
C ALA A 153 15.92 -5.97 -5.68
N PHE A 154 17.12 -6.53 -5.82
CA PHE A 154 17.63 -7.47 -4.83
C PHE A 154 17.94 -6.72 -3.54
N SER A 155 17.85 -7.41 -2.41
CA SER A 155 18.11 -6.86 -1.09
C SER A 155 18.95 -7.83 -0.27
N GLU A 156 19.91 -7.30 0.49
CA GLU A 156 20.71 -8.06 1.45
C GLU A 156 21.06 -7.21 2.67
N MET A 157 21.26 -7.86 3.82
CA MET A 157 21.77 -7.21 5.02
C MET A 157 23.30 -7.34 5.06
N ARG A 158 23.99 -6.23 5.29
CA ARG A 158 25.43 -6.17 5.56
C ARG A 158 25.62 -5.59 6.97
N GLY A 159 25.69 -6.48 7.96
CA GLY A 159 25.52 -6.08 9.36
C GLY A 159 24.10 -5.55 9.60
N ASP A 160 23.99 -4.40 10.24
CA ASP A 160 22.70 -3.76 10.55
C ASP A 160 22.12 -2.93 9.39
N ASP A 161 22.84 -2.83 8.28
CA ASP A 161 22.47 -2.01 7.14
C ASP A 161 21.91 -2.85 6.00
N GLU A 162 20.74 -2.46 5.50
CA GLU A 162 20.15 -3.04 4.28
C GLU A 162 20.80 -2.41 3.05
N TRP A 163 21.08 -3.23 2.04
CA TRP A 163 21.62 -2.82 0.74
C TRP A 163 20.68 -3.27 -0.37
N PHE A 164 20.59 -2.48 -1.44
CA PHE A 164 19.77 -2.76 -2.60
C PHE A 164 20.59 -2.81 -3.88
N LYS A 165 20.27 -3.76 -4.75
CA LYS A 165 20.72 -3.77 -6.14
C LYS A 165 19.51 -3.67 -7.04
N PHE A 166 19.25 -2.45 -7.52
CA PHE A 166 18.15 -2.16 -8.44
C PHE A 166 18.40 -2.85 -9.79
N ASP A 167 17.49 -3.73 -10.20
CA ASP A 167 17.74 -4.67 -11.30
C ASP A 167 16.86 -4.38 -12.52
N ARG A 168 15.55 -4.23 -12.33
CA ARG A 168 14.57 -4.12 -13.42
C ARG A 168 13.57 -3.01 -13.14
N ALA A 169 13.18 -2.28 -14.18
CA ALA A 169 12.04 -1.37 -14.17
C ALA A 169 11.05 -1.81 -15.27
N GLN A 170 9.77 -1.91 -14.94
CA GLN A 170 8.71 -2.26 -15.89
C GLN A 170 7.66 -1.18 -15.92
N LEU A 171 7.36 -0.64 -17.10
CA LEU A 171 6.23 0.25 -17.32
C LEU A 171 4.98 -0.60 -17.58
N LEU A 172 4.00 -0.48 -16.68
CA LEU A 172 2.69 -1.10 -16.74
C LEU A 172 1.67 -0.02 -17.11
N THR A 173 0.93 -0.26 -18.18
CA THR A 173 -0.08 0.66 -18.73
C THR A 173 -1.42 -0.06 -18.87
N GLY A 174 -2.45 0.67 -19.30
CA GLY A 174 -3.79 0.11 -19.48
C GLY A 174 -4.60 0.03 -18.19
N THR A 175 -4.30 0.90 -17.21
CA THR A 175 -5.14 1.03 -16.02
C THR A 175 -6.56 1.43 -16.41
N SER A 176 -7.54 0.70 -15.88
CA SER A 176 -8.95 1.06 -15.96
C SER A 176 -9.62 0.96 -14.59
N ALA A 177 -10.76 1.64 -14.45
CA ALA A 177 -11.61 1.60 -13.26
C ALA A 177 -12.02 0.15 -12.89
N ASP A 178 -12.30 -0.69 -13.89
CA ASP A 178 -12.77 -2.06 -13.69
C ASP A 178 -11.72 -3.00 -13.08
N ILE A 179 -10.42 -2.69 -13.25
CA ILE A 179 -9.34 -3.52 -12.71
C ILE A 179 -9.48 -3.67 -11.20
N ILE A 180 -9.69 -2.58 -10.46
CA ILE A 180 -9.78 -2.66 -8.99
C ILE A 180 -10.93 -3.54 -8.55
N ARG A 181 -12.11 -3.33 -9.14
CA ARG A 181 -13.29 -4.12 -8.80
C ARG A 181 -13.06 -5.60 -9.03
N ASN A 182 -12.57 -5.95 -10.21
CA ASN A 182 -12.38 -7.34 -10.61
C ASN A 182 -11.27 -8.02 -9.80
N GLN A 183 -10.17 -7.32 -9.52
CA GLN A 183 -9.04 -7.88 -8.79
C GLN A 183 -9.32 -8.02 -7.27
N ILE A 184 -10.13 -7.13 -6.68
CA ILE A 184 -10.62 -7.32 -5.30
C ILE A 184 -11.54 -8.55 -5.24
N LEU A 185 -12.46 -8.69 -6.22
CA LEU A 185 -13.36 -9.84 -6.29
C LEU A 185 -12.62 -11.17 -6.46
N ALA A 186 -11.56 -11.17 -7.28
CA ALA A 186 -10.69 -12.32 -7.49
C ALA A 186 -9.75 -12.62 -6.32
N GLY A 187 -9.64 -11.72 -5.33
CA GLY A 187 -8.73 -11.87 -4.19
C GLY A 187 -7.26 -11.52 -4.50
N ASN A 188 -6.97 -10.95 -5.67
CA ASN A 188 -5.63 -10.51 -6.06
C ASN A 188 -5.28 -9.13 -5.48
N ILE A 189 -6.30 -8.31 -5.16
CA ILE A 189 -6.12 -7.08 -4.38
C ILE A 189 -6.77 -7.27 -3.02
N LEU A 190 -5.96 -7.12 -1.98
CA LEU A 190 -6.34 -7.27 -0.58
C LEU A 190 -6.54 -5.91 0.09
N VAL A 191 -7.37 -5.91 1.14
CA VAL A 191 -7.72 -4.72 1.91
C VAL A 191 -7.05 -4.80 3.27
N ASP A 192 -6.13 -3.88 3.55
CA ASP A 192 -5.36 -3.82 4.79
C ASP A 192 -5.89 -2.71 5.70
N LEU A 193 -6.43 -3.07 6.86
CA LEU A 193 -6.64 -2.14 7.96
C LEU A 193 -5.28 -1.83 8.62
N ARG A 194 -5.00 -0.55 8.86
CA ARG A 194 -3.70 -0.09 9.39
C ARG A 194 -3.88 1.08 10.35
N LEU A 195 -4.30 0.77 11.56
CA LEU A 195 -4.67 1.78 12.55
C LEU A 195 -4.45 1.29 13.97
N HIS A 196 -4.05 2.20 14.85
CA HIS A 196 -3.73 1.89 16.24
C HIS A 196 -4.26 2.95 17.20
N ASP A 197 -4.39 2.56 18.46
CA ASP A 197 -4.79 3.45 19.54
C ASP A 197 -3.63 4.40 19.90
N LYS A 198 -3.88 5.72 19.81
CA LYS A 198 -2.99 6.80 20.27
C LYS A 198 -3.44 7.34 21.65
N ILE A 199 -4.25 6.58 22.39
CA ILE A 199 -4.90 6.91 23.66
C ILE A 199 -6.05 7.91 23.48
N THR A 200 -5.78 9.03 22.82
CA THR A 200 -6.77 10.10 22.62
C THR A 200 -7.58 9.97 21.33
N SER A 201 -7.10 9.17 20.38
CA SER A 201 -7.66 9.02 19.04
C SER A 201 -7.13 7.77 18.37
N ALA A 202 -7.80 7.33 17.31
CA ALA A 202 -7.22 6.33 16.41
C ALA A 202 -6.22 7.02 15.46
N ARG A 203 -4.96 6.55 15.46
CA ARG A 203 -4.00 6.92 14.43
C ARG A 203 -4.18 5.99 13.25
N ASN A 204 -4.68 6.53 12.14
CA ASN A 204 -4.94 5.76 10.91
C ASN A 204 -3.89 6.05 9.84
N HIS A 205 -3.19 5.01 9.37
CA HIS A 205 -2.15 5.09 8.34
C HIS A 205 -2.69 4.96 6.90
N GLY A 206 -4.02 4.96 6.71
CA GLY A 206 -4.62 4.62 5.42
C GLY A 206 -5.07 3.16 5.41
N THR A 207 -6.33 2.84 5.16
CA THR A 207 -6.67 1.49 4.67
C THR A 207 -5.96 1.29 3.33
N GLY A 208 -5.13 0.26 3.24
CA GLY A 208 -4.32 -0.04 2.07
C GLY A 208 -5.04 -0.97 1.12
N PHE A 209 -5.02 -0.66 -0.18
CA PHE A 209 -5.42 -1.58 -1.24
C PHE A 209 -4.14 -2.09 -1.88
N ARG A 210 -3.87 -3.39 -1.74
CA ARG A 210 -2.53 -3.95 -1.97
C ARG A 210 -2.60 -5.20 -2.86
N ALA A 211 -1.58 -5.38 -3.69
CA ALA A 211 -1.39 -6.55 -4.55
C ALA A 211 -0.05 -7.22 -4.26
#